data_AF-A0A932QF32-F1
#
_entry.id   AF-A0A932QF32-F1
#
_cell.length_a   1.000
_cell.length_b   1.000
_cell.length_c   1.000
_cell.angle_alpha   90.00
_cell.angle_beta   90.00
_cell.angle_gamma   90.00
#
_symmetry.space_group_name_H-M   'P 1'
#
loop_
_entity.id
_entity.type
_entity.pdbx_description
1 polymer ?
#
loop_
_entity_poly.entity_id
_entity_poly.type
_entity_poly.pdbx_seq_one_letter_code
_entity_poly.pdbx_strand_id
1 'polypeptide(L)'
;MCVDRDERQPGDRRDSIDRRSLLRAAAASVALSALGPSWLAAASSARSLEADDRYLDAARKAERWIARAAIRDERGITWPADPLDPKTVQNNLYSGSPGVLLFYLELHRATGDAALLETARGAADYLIATLPNRGAPLRDEDAGLYTGIAGVAYALALTADATRDAKYERAVRHIGTLLREGLVAKGAGAAWNDSNDIISGSSGVLLALLWLEGRDPAWRDWRDAEPRVVRALVDAGTAEHGGLKWGAGPALPRRYPNFSHGTAGVGYALATFAERDPRSEVSKDALAAALAGATYLDAIATDMPDGGRKIFHDEPGGEQLYYLSWCHGPAGTSRFYQRLA
;
A
#
# COMPACT_ATOMS: atom_id res chain seq x y z
N MET A 1 -66.32 -3.01 -38.14
CA MET A 1 -67.34 -2.60 -37.16
C MET A 1 -66.58 -2.13 -35.93
N CYS A 2 -66.17 -0.86 -35.88
CA CYS A 2 -66.97 0.30 -35.41
C CYS A 2 -67.29 0.11 -33.92
N VAL A 3 -66.84 0.96 -33.00
CA VAL A 3 -67.07 2.43 -32.87
C VAL A 3 -65.89 3.02 -32.04
N ASP A 4 -65.05 3.99 -32.45
CA ASP A 4 -65.21 5.41 -32.86
C ASP A 4 -65.63 6.33 -31.67
N ARG A 5 -64.72 7.09 -31.02
CA ARG A 5 -64.53 8.58 -31.08
C ARG A 5 -64.27 9.11 -29.65
N ASP A 6 -63.61 10.22 -29.31
CA ASP A 6 -63.19 11.47 -29.99
C ASP A 6 -62.03 12.11 -29.19
N GLU A 7 -60.93 12.52 -29.84
CA GLU A 7 -60.44 13.92 -30.08
C GLU A 7 -59.70 14.57 -28.87
N ARG A 8 -58.47 15.11 -28.95
CA ARG A 8 -57.91 16.19 -29.82
C ARG A 8 -56.35 16.24 -29.79
N GLN A 9 -55.75 16.73 -30.88
CA GLN A 9 -54.30 16.95 -31.17
C GLN A 9 -53.82 18.38 -30.71
N PRO A 10 -52.66 18.98 -31.12
CA PRO A 10 -51.43 18.49 -31.83
C PRO A 10 -50.05 19.02 -31.29
N GLY A 11 -48.94 18.50 -31.85
CA GLY A 11 -47.58 19.09 -31.89
C GLY A 11 -46.74 18.85 -30.63
N ASP A 12 -45.45 18.51 -30.65
CA ASP A 12 -44.37 18.93 -31.56
C ASP A 12 -43.20 17.92 -31.52
N ARG A 13 -42.40 17.92 -32.58
CA ARG A 13 -41.31 16.98 -32.86
C ARG A 13 -40.16 17.16 -31.85
N ARG A 14 -39.65 16.05 -31.31
CA ARG A 14 -38.37 16.03 -30.60
C ARG A 14 -37.24 15.98 -31.63
N ASP A 15 -36.68 17.14 -31.96
CA ASP A 15 -35.43 17.20 -32.71
C ASP A 15 -34.25 16.79 -31.80
N SER A 16 -33.53 15.77 -32.25
CA SER A 16 -32.32 15.23 -31.66
C SER A 16 -31.15 16.20 -31.83
N ILE A 17 -30.52 16.61 -30.73
CA ILE A 17 -29.31 17.45 -30.76
C ILE A 17 -28.13 16.63 -31.28
N ASP A 18 -27.62 17.02 -32.45
CA ASP A 18 -26.47 16.44 -33.14
C ASP A 18 -25.15 16.73 -32.40
N ARG A 19 -24.34 15.67 -32.20
CA ARG A 19 -23.03 15.67 -31.50
C ARG A 19 -21.98 16.58 -32.15
N ARG A 20 -22.21 17.07 -33.38
CA ARG A 20 -21.30 18.02 -34.05
C ARG A 20 -21.50 19.48 -33.66
N SER A 21 -22.54 19.80 -32.89
CA SER A 21 -22.83 21.16 -32.37
C SER A 21 -22.02 21.52 -31.13
N LEU A 22 -21.54 20.52 -30.37
CA LEU A 22 -20.88 20.70 -29.08
C LEU A 22 -19.37 20.99 -29.16
N LEU A 23 -18.76 20.82 -30.34
CA LEU A 23 -17.30 20.97 -30.53
C LEU A 23 -16.87 22.30 -31.17
N ARG A 24 -17.77 23.30 -31.29
CA ARG A 24 -17.44 24.64 -31.81
C ARG A 24 -17.55 25.79 -30.80
N ALA A 25 -17.79 25.51 -29.52
CA ALA A 25 -17.97 26.55 -28.49
C ALA A 25 -16.82 26.63 -27.46
N ALA A 26 -15.62 26.12 -27.78
CA ALA A 26 -14.45 26.22 -26.92
C ALA A 26 -13.31 26.99 -27.62
N ALA A 27 -13.56 28.27 -27.90
CA ALA A 27 -12.51 29.24 -28.17
C ALA A 27 -12.97 30.64 -27.73
N ALA A 28 -12.14 31.27 -26.90
CA ALA A 28 -12.09 32.69 -26.52
C ALA A 28 -12.99 33.22 -25.37
N SER A 29 -12.33 33.36 -24.21
CA SER A 29 -12.19 34.62 -23.44
C SER A 29 -13.14 34.96 -22.27
N VAL A 30 -12.59 34.80 -21.05
CA VAL A 30 -12.39 35.79 -19.95
C VAL A 30 -13.58 36.61 -19.39
N ALA A 31 -13.78 36.41 -18.08
CA ALA A 31 -14.22 37.33 -17.01
C ALA A 31 -15.71 37.71 -16.79
N LEU A 32 -16.12 37.35 -15.57
CA LEU A 32 -17.21 37.83 -14.70
C LEU A 32 -18.68 37.68 -15.16
N SER A 33 -19.34 36.70 -14.53
CA SER A 33 -20.58 36.95 -13.77
C SER A 33 -20.67 35.91 -12.64
N ALA A 34 -20.49 36.38 -11.41
CA ALA A 34 -20.86 35.64 -10.21
C ALA A 34 -22.37 35.37 -10.20
N LEU A 35 -22.77 34.28 -9.53
CA LEU A 35 -24.14 33.74 -9.37
C LEU A 35 -24.61 32.76 -10.46
N GLY A 36 -23.78 31.74 -10.72
CA GLY A 36 -24.22 30.38 -11.11
C GLY A 36 -24.34 29.48 -9.85
N PRO A 37 -25.07 28.36 -9.91
CA PRO A 37 -25.77 27.76 -8.78
C PRO A 37 -24.88 27.40 -7.59
N SER A 38 -24.83 28.28 -6.59
CA SER A 38 -24.17 28.10 -5.29
C SER A 38 -24.68 26.87 -4.52
N TRP A 39 -25.83 26.30 -4.90
CA TRP A 39 -26.36 25.08 -4.33
C TRP A 39 -25.60 23.81 -4.76
N LEU A 40 -24.96 23.76 -5.94
CA LEU A 40 -24.18 22.57 -6.35
C LEU A 40 -22.83 22.50 -5.63
N ALA A 41 -22.16 23.64 -5.43
CA ALA A 41 -20.94 23.73 -4.64
C ALA A 41 -21.22 23.53 -3.14
N ALA A 42 -22.29 24.14 -2.61
CA ALA A 42 -22.72 23.94 -1.23
C ALA A 42 -23.25 22.51 -0.99
N ALA A 43 -23.92 21.88 -1.95
CA ALA A 43 -24.32 20.48 -1.84
C ALA A 43 -23.11 19.54 -1.98
N SER A 44 -22.11 19.88 -2.80
CA SER A 44 -20.86 19.11 -2.87
C SER A 44 -20.05 19.22 -1.57
N SER A 45 -20.00 20.41 -0.97
CA SER A 45 -19.30 20.63 0.31
C SER A 45 -20.10 20.08 1.49
N ALA A 46 -21.42 20.20 1.49
CA ALA A 46 -22.27 19.60 2.52
C ALA A 46 -22.25 18.08 2.42
N ARG A 47 -22.28 17.52 1.20
CA ARG A 47 -22.16 16.07 0.98
C ARG A 47 -20.76 15.54 1.28
N SER A 48 -19.70 16.35 1.11
CA SER A 48 -18.36 15.98 1.57
C SER A 48 -18.23 16.05 3.09
N LEU A 49 -18.76 17.09 3.73
CA LEU A 49 -18.77 17.21 5.20
C LEU A 49 -19.63 16.11 5.86
N GLU A 50 -20.81 15.81 5.30
CA GLU A 50 -21.68 14.73 5.76
C GLU A 50 -21.06 13.34 5.47
N ALA A 51 -20.32 13.21 4.35
CA ALA A 51 -19.52 12.03 4.09
C ALA A 51 -18.36 11.89 5.09
N ASP A 52 -17.72 12.97 5.48
CA ASP A 52 -16.65 12.96 6.48
C ASP A 52 -17.20 12.60 7.86
N ASP A 53 -18.37 13.12 8.24
CA ASP A 53 -19.03 12.80 9.51
C ASP A 53 -19.46 11.34 9.61
N ARG A 54 -20.03 10.75 8.55
CA ARG A 54 -20.39 9.31 8.54
C ARG A 54 -19.15 8.42 8.66
N TYR A 55 -18.04 8.80 8.03
CA TYR A 55 -16.81 8.00 8.08
C TYR A 55 -16.15 8.13 9.45
N LEU A 56 -16.20 9.32 10.05
CA LEU A 56 -15.71 9.54 11.41
C LEU A 56 -16.56 8.79 12.45
N ASP A 57 -17.89 8.78 12.32
CA ASP A 57 -18.76 7.99 13.20
C ASP A 57 -18.50 6.48 13.05
N ALA A 58 -18.32 6.00 11.81
CA ALA A 58 -17.94 4.61 11.56
C ALA A 58 -16.58 4.27 12.20
N ALA A 59 -15.59 5.16 12.08
CA ALA A 59 -14.28 4.98 12.72
C ALA A 59 -14.40 4.96 14.25
N ARG A 60 -15.19 5.84 14.86
CA ARG A 60 -15.48 5.82 16.31
C ARG A 60 -16.20 4.55 16.76
N LYS A 61 -17.10 4.01 15.94
CA LYS A 61 -17.75 2.71 16.21
C LYS A 61 -16.75 1.56 16.15
N ALA A 62 -15.87 1.55 15.16
CA ALA A 62 -14.80 0.57 15.03
C ALA A 62 -13.82 0.65 16.21
N GLU A 63 -13.39 1.85 16.61
CA GLU A 63 -12.56 2.09 17.79
C GLU A 63 -13.19 1.46 19.04
N ARG A 64 -14.47 1.75 19.32
CA ARG A 64 -15.19 1.18 20.47
C ARG A 64 -15.31 -0.34 20.44
N TRP A 65 -15.23 -0.96 19.26
CA TRP A 65 -15.23 -2.42 19.14
C TRP A 65 -13.81 -2.96 19.38
N ILE A 66 -12.80 -2.38 18.72
CA ILE A 66 -11.37 -2.72 18.89
C ILE A 66 -10.93 -2.58 20.35
N ALA A 67 -11.33 -1.50 21.02
CA ALA A 67 -10.98 -1.21 22.41
C ALA A 67 -11.42 -2.31 23.40
N ARG A 68 -12.48 -3.07 23.08
CA ARG A 68 -12.97 -4.16 23.95
C ARG A 68 -12.08 -5.39 23.94
N ALA A 69 -11.32 -5.59 22.87
CA ALA A 69 -10.35 -6.68 22.74
C ALA A 69 -8.95 -6.27 23.21
N ALA A 70 -8.76 -5.03 23.67
CA ALA A 70 -7.47 -4.54 24.12
C ALA A 70 -6.99 -5.28 25.37
N ILE A 71 -5.80 -5.87 25.28
CA ILE A 71 -5.06 -6.47 26.39
C ILE A 71 -4.11 -5.40 26.93
N ARG A 72 -4.13 -5.18 28.24
CA ARG A 72 -3.27 -4.20 28.92
C ARG A 72 -2.42 -4.90 29.96
N ASP A 73 -1.11 -4.73 29.86
CA ASP A 73 -0.15 -5.22 30.85
C ASP A 73 0.99 -4.20 31.08
N GLU A 74 1.99 -4.60 31.85
CA GLU A 74 3.15 -3.75 32.20
C GLU A 74 3.98 -3.28 31.00
N ARG A 75 3.87 -3.95 29.85
CA ARG A 75 4.57 -3.59 28.62
C ARG A 75 3.82 -2.56 27.80
N GLY A 76 2.50 -2.45 27.98
CA GLY A 76 1.66 -1.50 27.26
C GLY A 76 0.29 -2.06 26.88
N ILE A 77 -0.18 -1.71 25.68
CA ILE A 77 -1.48 -2.13 25.13
C ILE A 77 -1.25 -2.97 23.88
N THR A 78 -2.00 -4.06 23.73
CA THR A 78 -1.94 -4.91 22.53
C THR A 78 -3.30 -5.49 22.20
N TRP A 79 -3.44 -6.11 21.03
CA TRP A 79 -4.66 -6.77 20.59
C TRP A 79 -4.35 -8.15 20.04
N PRO A 80 -5.20 -9.15 20.30
CA PRO A 80 -5.12 -10.43 19.60
C PRO A 80 -5.57 -10.28 18.14
N ALA A 81 -4.99 -11.10 17.25
CA ALA A 81 -5.40 -11.14 15.85
C ALA A 81 -6.84 -11.67 15.69
N ASP A 82 -7.22 -12.65 16.53
CA ASP A 82 -8.60 -13.05 16.76
C ASP A 82 -9.10 -12.41 18.07
N PRO A 83 -10.06 -11.45 18.01
CA PRO A 83 -10.65 -10.84 19.20
C PRO A 83 -11.23 -11.81 20.24
N LEU A 84 -11.52 -13.05 19.85
CA LEU A 84 -12.06 -14.10 20.71
C LEU A 84 -10.98 -15.00 21.33
N ASP A 85 -9.74 -14.96 20.85
CA ASP A 85 -8.63 -15.74 21.41
C ASP A 85 -7.44 -14.83 21.79
N PRO A 86 -7.28 -14.50 23.09
CA PRO A 86 -6.20 -13.62 23.56
C PRO A 86 -4.79 -14.17 23.33
N LYS A 87 -4.63 -15.45 22.96
CA LYS A 87 -3.32 -16.05 22.67
C LYS A 87 -2.81 -15.71 21.27
N THR A 88 -3.66 -15.16 20.41
CA THR A 88 -3.35 -14.85 19.01
C THR A 88 -2.70 -13.48 18.81
N VAL A 89 -2.11 -12.89 19.86
CA VAL A 89 -1.37 -11.62 19.75
C VAL A 89 -0.23 -11.78 18.74
N GLN A 90 -0.16 -10.83 17.81
CA GLN A 90 0.90 -10.75 16.81
C GLN A 90 1.53 -9.35 16.81
N ASN A 91 2.84 -9.31 16.56
CA ASN A 91 3.64 -8.08 16.56
C ASN A 91 4.04 -7.66 15.13
N ASN A 92 3.21 -8.01 14.15
CA ASN A 92 3.44 -7.70 12.75
C ASN A 92 2.33 -6.79 12.20
N LEU A 93 2.64 -6.05 11.13
CA LEU A 93 1.72 -5.09 10.54
C LEU A 93 0.53 -5.75 9.82
N TYR A 94 0.67 -7.01 9.40
CA TYR A 94 -0.34 -7.74 8.63
C TYR A 94 -1.61 -8.04 9.44
N SER A 95 -1.44 -8.54 10.66
CA SER A 95 -2.55 -9.04 11.49
C SER A 95 -2.41 -8.66 12.97
N GLY A 96 -1.45 -7.81 13.31
CA GLY A 96 -1.10 -7.49 14.69
C GLY A 96 -1.32 -6.04 15.10
N SER A 97 -0.85 -5.76 16.32
CA SER A 97 -0.96 -4.45 16.98
C SER A 97 -0.38 -3.25 16.24
N PRO A 98 0.66 -3.35 15.37
CA PRO A 98 1.10 -2.20 14.57
C PRO A 98 0.00 -1.63 13.67
N GLY A 99 -0.86 -2.45 13.07
CA GLY A 99 -1.98 -1.96 12.26
C GLY A 99 -3.03 -1.20 13.10
N VAL A 100 -3.32 -1.72 14.30
CA VAL A 100 -4.24 -1.07 15.26
C VAL A 100 -3.66 0.24 15.78
N LEU A 101 -2.36 0.28 16.09
CA LEU A 101 -1.64 1.50 16.46
C LEU A 101 -1.80 2.59 15.39
N LEU A 102 -1.60 2.25 14.11
CA LEU A 102 -1.75 3.20 13.01
C LEU A 102 -3.18 3.75 12.93
N PHE A 103 -4.18 2.90 13.13
CA PHE A 103 -5.57 3.33 13.22
C PHE A 103 -5.80 4.36 14.34
N TYR A 104 -5.24 4.13 15.54
CA TYR A 104 -5.35 5.08 16.65
C TYR A 104 -4.62 6.40 16.37
N LEU A 105 -3.46 6.39 15.71
CA LEU A 105 -2.76 7.60 15.29
C LEU A 105 -3.60 8.43 14.30
N GLU A 106 -4.19 7.78 13.29
CA GLU A 106 -5.02 8.47 12.30
C GLU A 106 -6.32 9.00 12.92
N LEU A 107 -6.96 8.23 13.81
CA LEU A 107 -8.17 8.69 14.49
C LEU A 107 -7.86 9.85 15.44
N HIS A 108 -6.72 9.83 16.13
CA HIS A 108 -6.23 10.98 16.89
C HIS A 108 -6.04 12.20 15.97
N ARG A 109 -5.36 12.04 14.84
CA ARG A 109 -5.14 13.13 13.87
C ARG A 109 -6.46 13.73 13.35
N ALA A 110 -7.48 12.89 13.16
CA ALA A 110 -8.79 13.32 12.68
C ALA A 110 -9.66 14.02 13.75
N THR A 111 -9.41 13.76 15.04
CA THR A 111 -10.29 14.21 16.14
C THR A 111 -9.65 15.19 17.12
N GLY A 112 -8.32 15.19 17.22
CA GLY A 112 -7.57 15.88 18.27
C GLY A 112 -7.69 15.25 19.66
N ASP A 113 -8.34 14.09 19.80
CA ASP A 113 -8.56 13.45 21.10
C ASP A 113 -7.27 12.85 21.65
N ALA A 114 -6.77 13.41 22.76
CA ALA A 114 -5.54 12.98 23.41
C ALA A 114 -5.60 11.53 23.95
N ALA A 115 -6.78 11.02 24.32
CA ALA A 115 -6.92 9.64 24.82
C ALA A 115 -6.60 8.59 23.75
N LEU A 116 -6.86 8.92 22.47
CA LEU A 116 -6.49 8.07 21.34
C LEU A 116 -4.97 8.04 21.13
N LEU A 117 -4.31 9.19 21.31
CA LEU A 117 -2.85 9.26 21.26
C LEU A 117 -2.21 8.47 22.40
N GLU A 118 -2.75 8.55 23.62
CA GLU A 118 -2.27 7.72 24.75
C GLU A 118 -2.47 6.22 24.48
N THR A 119 -3.55 5.83 23.81
CA THR A 119 -3.74 4.44 23.39
C THR A 119 -2.69 4.01 22.35
N ALA A 120 -2.40 4.85 21.37
CA ALA A 120 -1.33 4.60 20.40
C ALA A 120 0.06 4.52 21.07
N ARG A 121 0.34 5.39 22.06
CA ARG A 121 1.57 5.36 22.86
C ARG A 121 1.72 4.04 23.60
N GLY A 122 0.65 3.57 24.25
CA GLY A 122 0.63 2.27 24.93
C GLY A 122 0.85 1.10 23.97
N ALA A 123 0.31 1.17 22.75
CA ALA A 123 0.56 0.18 21.70
C ALA A 123 2.03 0.17 21.26
N ALA A 124 2.58 1.36 21.04
CA ALA A 124 3.98 1.52 20.65
C ALA A 124 4.94 1.02 21.74
N ASP A 125 4.62 1.26 23.01
CA ASP A 125 5.41 0.79 24.16
C ASP A 125 5.42 -0.74 24.23
N TYR A 126 4.28 -1.39 23.99
CA TYR A 126 4.19 -2.85 23.91
C TYR A 126 5.07 -3.41 22.78
N LEU A 127 5.05 -2.78 21.60
CA LEU A 127 5.89 -3.18 20.47
C LEU A 127 7.37 -3.03 20.82
N ILE A 128 7.79 -1.92 21.43
CA ILE A 128 9.18 -1.72 21.86
C ILE A 128 9.61 -2.81 22.84
N ALA A 129 8.77 -3.12 23.83
CA ALA A 129 9.07 -4.11 24.87
C ALA A 129 9.17 -5.55 24.32
N THR A 130 8.67 -5.80 23.11
CA THR A 130 8.67 -7.12 22.46
C THR A 130 9.65 -7.22 21.28
N LEU A 131 10.42 -6.17 21.00
CA LEU A 131 11.45 -6.21 19.97
C LEU A 131 12.56 -7.22 20.32
N PRO A 132 13.15 -7.89 19.32
CA PRO A 132 14.32 -8.71 19.54
C PRO A 132 15.50 -7.91 20.13
N ASN A 133 16.30 -8.56 20.97
CA ASN A 133 17.59 -8.04 21.41
C ASN A 133 18.61 -8.13 20.27
N ARG A 134 19.66 -7.29 20.32
CA ARG A 134 20.79 -7.40 19.38
C ARG A 134 21.42 -8.79 19.45
N GLY A 135 21.90 -9.27 18.30
CA GLY A 135 22.48 -10.62 18.17
C GLY A 135 21.46 -11.77 18.21
N ALA A 136 20.17 -11.51 18.44
CA ALA A 136 19.14 -12.50 18.16
C ALA A 136 18.96 -12.62 16.64
N PRO A 137 19.02 -13.83 16.05
CA PRO A 137 18.83 -13.98 14.62
C PRO A 137 17.40 -13.58 14.24
N LEU A 138 17.27 -12.71 13.23
CA LEU A 138 15.99 -12.56 12.52
C LEU A 138 15.75 -13.85 11.74
N ARG A 139 14.60 -14.49 11.95
CA ARG A 139 14.26 -15.75 11.28
C ARG A 139 13.29 -15.46 10.16
N ASP A 140 13.43 -16.16 9.04
CA ASP A 140 12.44 -16.22 7.96
C ASP A 140 11.81 -14.85 7.62
N GLU A 141 10.55 -14.64 8.00
CA GLU A 141 9.74 -13.48 7.65
C GLU A 141 9.85 -12.31 8.65
N ASP A 142 10.66 -12.44 9.71
CA ASP A 142 10.79 -11.47 10.82
C ASP A 142 11.34 -10.11 10.39
N ALA A 143 11.99 -10.03 9.22
CA ALA A 143 12.46 -8.78 8.65
C ALA A 143 11.35 -8.01 7.89
N GLY A 144 10.32 -8.71 7.41
CA GLY A 144 9.37 -8.23 6.41
C GLY A 144 8.61 -6.95 6.76
N LEU A 145 8.08 -6.26 5.75
CA LEU A 145 7.28 -5.05 5.95
C LEU A 145 5.92 -5.35 6.60
N TYR A 146 5.25 -6.43 6.20
CA TYR A 146 3.95 -6.78 6.77
C TYR A 146 4.09 -7.82 7.87
N THR A 147 5.06 -8.73 7.77
CA THR A 147 5.24 -9.84 8.72
C THR A 147 6.22 -9.56 9.84
N GLY A 148 7.05 -8.52 9.72
CA GLY A 148 8.24 -8.35 10.53
C GLY A 148 8.50 -6.93 11.03
N ILE A 149 9.72 -6.75 11.53
CA ILE A 149 10.14 -5.54 12.24
C ILE A 149 10.27 -4.32 11.33
N ALA A 150 10.38 -4.47 10.01
CA ALA A 150 10.33 -3.31 9.10
C ALA A 150 8.97 -2.59 9.16
N GLY A 151 7.86 -3.33 9.28
CA GLY A 151 6.53 -2.77 9.52
C GLY A 151 6.38 -2.13 10.90
N VAL A 152 7.01 -2.74 11.91
CA VAL A 152 7.06 -2.16 13.26
C VAL A 152 7.81 -0.84 13.25
N ALA A 153 8.94 -0.74 12.54
CA ALA A 153 9.68 0.52 12.38
C ALA A 153 8.83 1.60 11.71
N TYR A 154 8.04 1.25 10.69
CA TYR A 154 7.09 2.17 10.06
C TYR A 154 6.09 2.74 11.07
N ALA A 155 5.44 1.88 11.86
CA ALA A 155 4.47 2.29 12.88
C ALA A 155 5.10 3.13 14.00
N LEU A 156 6.28 2.74 14.49
CA LEU A 156 6.99 3.48 15.53
C LEU A 156 7.52 4.84 15.03
N ALA A 157 7.93 4.95 13.77
CA ALA A 157 8.35 6.21 13.19
C ALA A 157 7.19 7.23 13.10
N LEU A 158 5.98 6.77 12.73
CA LEU A 158 4.79 7.62 12.76
C LEU A 158 4.37 8.00 14.19
N THR A 159 4.57 7.08 15.16
CA THR A 159 4.37 7.40 16.58
C THR A 159 5.34 8.47 17.06
N ALA A 160 6.61 8.41 16.65
CA ALA A 160 7.62 9.42 16.97
C ALA A 160 7.20 10.81 16.45
N ASP A 161 6.68 10.90 15.22
CA ASP A 161 6.19 12.16 14.66
C ASP A 161 5.03 12.74 15.46
N ALA A 162 4.06 11.90 15.80
CA ALA A 162 2.85 12.32 16.50
C ALA A 162 3.11 12.75 17.95
N THR A 163 4.09 12.13 18.61
CA THR A 163 4.35 12.32 20.05
C THR A 163 5.54 13.21 20.36
N ARG A 164 6.48 13.34 19.41
CA ARG A 164 7.82 13.95 19.62
C ARG A 164 8.63 13.30 20.75
N ASP A 165 8.30 12.06 21.12
CA ASP A 165 8.99 11.32 22.18
C ASP A 165 10.18 10.56 21.58
N ALA A 166 11.39 10.97 21.98
CA ALA A 166 12.64 10.41 21.47
C ALA A 166 12.80 8.90 21.73
N LYS A 167 12.00 8.29 22.63
CA LYS A 167 12.03 6.84 22.84
C LYS A 167 11.63 6.06 21.59
N TYR A 168 10.66 6.55 20.83
CA TYR A 168 10.19 5.87 19.61
C TYR A 168 11.23 5.95 18.50
N GLU A 169 11.92 7.09 18.34
CA GLU A 169 13.03 7.20 17.40
C GLU A 169 14.20 6.27 17.76
N ARG A 170 14.53 6.14 19.06
CA ARG A 170 15.56 5.20 19.52
C ARG A 170 15.19 3.76 19.17
N ALA A 171 13.92 3.38 19.33
CA ALA A 171 13.45 2.05 18.95
C ALA A 171 13.52 1.82 17.43
N VAL A 172 13.16 2.82 16.62
CA VAL A 172 13.30 2.78 15.15
C VAL A 172 14.77 2.57 14.76
N ARG A 173 15.71 3.29 15.38
CA ARG A 173 17.16 3.10 15.17
C ARG A 173 17.66 1.72 15.63
N HIS A 174 17.10 1.18 16.71
CA HIS A 174 17.39 -0.20 17.16
C HIS A 174 16.97 -1.23 16.11
N ILE A 175 15.75 -1.12 15.55
CA ILE A 175 15.28 -1.98 14.46
C ILE A 175 16.20 -1.85 13.23
N GLY A 176 16.65 -0.64 12.90
CA GLY A 176 17.64 -0.43 11.84
C GLY A 176 18.95 -1.17 12.09
N THR A 177 19.37 -1.32 13.35
CA THR A 177 20.53 -2.16 13.65
C THR A 177 20.22 -3.63 13.41
N LEU A 178 19.08 -4.13 13.90
CA LEU A 178 18.68 -5.53 13.74
C LEU A 178 18.56 -5.94 12.27
N LEU A 179 17.92 -5.09 11.44
CA LEU A 179 17.82 -5.32 10.01
C LEU A 179 19.22 -5.38 9.38
N ARG A 180 20.16 -4.52 9.80
CA ARG A 180 21.52 -4.55 9.24
C ARG A 180 22.28 -5.81 9.62
N GLU A 181 22.16 -6.25 10.88
CA GLU A 181 22.75 -7.48 11.38
C GLU A 181 22.17 -8.73 10.70
N GLY A 182 20.88 -8.71 10.36
CA GLY A 182 20.19 -9.81 9.67
C GLY A 182 20.40 -9.87 8.15
N LEU A 183 21.08 -8.89 7.54
CA LEU A 183 21.30 -8.87 6.10
C LEU A 183 22.45 -9.80 5.71
N VAL A 184 22.15 -10.87 4.98
CA VAL A 184 23.13 -11.90 4.58
C VAL A 184 23.43 -11.87 3.08
N ALA A 185 24.62 -12.31 2.68
CA ALA A 185 24.99 -12.41 1.27
C ALA A 185 24.13 -13.43 0.53
N LYS A 186 23.69 -13.09 -0.69
CA LYS A 186 22.88 -13.95 -1.57
C LYS A 186 23.34 -13.75 -3.01
N GLY A 187 24.10 -14.71 -3.54
CA GLY A 187 24.77 -14.56 -4.83
C GLY A 187 25.67 -13.31 -4.86
N ALA A 188 25.50 -12.46 -5.86
CA ALA A 188 26.19 -11.17 -5.97
C ALA A 188 25.53 -10.03 -5.14
N GLY A 189 24.39 -10.31 -4.49
CA GLY A 189 23.61 -9.37 -3.71
C GLY A 189 23.51 -9.73 -2.22
N ALA A 190 22.43 -9.30 -1.59
CA ALA A 190 22.13 -9.60 -0.20
C ALA A 190 20.62 -9.64 0.05
N ALA A 191 20.17 -10.42 1.04
CA ALA A 191 18.76 -10.53 1.42
C ALA A 191 18.63 -10.92 2.90
N TRP A 192 17.44 -10.78 3.45
CA TRP A 192 17.10 -11.27 4.81
C TRP A 192 16.55 -12.68 4.79
N ASN A 193 15.92 -13.07 3.69
CA ASN A 193 15.27 -14.36 3.50
C ASN A 193 15.17 -14.69 2.00
N ASP A 194 14.53 -15.82 1.71
CA ASP A 194 14.30 -16.25 0.33
C ASP A 194 13.07 -15.64 -0.33
N SER A 195 12.30 -14.83 0.40
CA SER A 195 11.18 -14.09 -0.16
C SER A 195 11.63 -12.80 -0.85
N ASN A 196 11.12 -12.57 -2.05
CA ASN A 196 11.31 -11.36 -2.83
C ASN A 196 10.17 -10.36 -2.66
N ASP A 197 9.07 -10.74 -2.03
CA ASP A 197 7.80 -10.03 -2.14
C ASP A 197 7.66 -8.77 -1.25
N ILE A 198 6.48 -8.16 -1.29
CA ILE A 198 6.13 -6.97 -0.50
C ILE A 198 5.79 -7.31 0.96
N ILE A 199 5.29 -8.53 1.20
CA ILE A 199 4.71 -8.92 2.50
C ILE A 199 5.81 -9.29 3.48
N SER A 200 6.59 -10.32 3.16
CA SER A 200 7.65 -10.85 4.01
C SER A 200 9.04 -10.66 3.43
N GLY A 201 9.12 -10.37 2.13
CA GLY A 201 10.35 -10.40 1.37
C GLY A 201 11.12 -9.08 1.27
N SER A 202 12.23 -9.19 0.54
CA SER A 202 13.20 -8.12 0.36
C SER A 202 12.63 -6.86 -0.30
N SER A 203 11.58 -6.96 -1.14
CA SER A 203 10.94 -5.78 -1.74
C SER A 203 10.22 -4.93 -0.70
N GLY A 204 9.49 -5.57 0.22
CA GLY A 204 8.84 -4.86 1.33
C GLY A 204 9.85 -4.19 2.25
N VAL A 205 10.91 -4.90 2.63
CA VAL A 205 11.97 -4.36 3.49
C VAL A 205 12.68 -3.18 2.82
N LEU A 206 13.02 -3.30 1.53
CA LEU A 206 13.63 -2.22 0.76
C LEU A 206 12.75 -0.96 0.75
N LEU A 207 11.44 -1.10 0.53
CA LEU A 207 10.51 0.03 0.56
C LEU A 207 10.45 0.69 1.95
N ALA A 208 10.45 -0.10 3.02
CA ALA A 208 10.48 0.44 4.38
C ALA A 208 11.75 1.26 4.64
N LEU A 209 12.91 0.75 4.22
CA LEU A 209 14.20 1.43 4.37
C LEU A 209 14.27 2.72 3.57
N LEU A 210 13.83 2.70 2.30
CA LEU A 210 13.77 3.90 1.45
C LEU A 210 12.85 4.97 2.05
N TRP A 211 11.71 4.56 2.62
CA TRP A 211 10.79 5.49 3.28
C TRP A 211 11.39 6.08 4.57
N LEU A 212 12.04 5.26 5.41
CA LEU A 212 12.73 5.72 6.62
C LEU A 212 13.86 6.69 6.29
N GLU A 213 14.61 6.42 5.23
CA GLU A 213 15.73 7.25 4.80
C GLU A 213 15.30 8.59 4.21
N GLY A 214 14.15 8.65 3.53
CA GLY A 214 13.55 9.90 3.11
C GLY A 214 13.13 10.81 4.28
N ARG A 215 12.99 10.26 5.49
CA ARG A 215 12.52 10.97 6.70
C ARG A 215 13.65 11.42 7.60
N ASP A 216 14.64 10.57 7.83
CA ASP A 216 15.74 10.83 8.74
C ASP A 216 17.09 10.52 8.06
N PRO A 217 17.95 11.53 7.84
CA PRO A 217 19.29 11.35 7.29
C PRO A 217 20.16 10.33 8.03
N ALA A 218 19.87 10.00 9.29
CA ALA A 218 20.57 8.95 10.04
C ALA A 218 20.45 7.56 9.40
N TRP A 219 19.49 7.36 8.50
CA TRP A 219 19.33 6.12 7.74
C TRP A 219 20.16 6.07 6.46
N ARG A 220 20.88 7.16 6.10
CA ARG A 220 21.75 7.19 4.90
C ARG A 220 22.83 6.11 4.92
N ASP A 221 23.23 5.62 6.09
CA ASP A 221 24.15 4.49 6.25
C ASP A 221 23.64 3.19 5.59
N TRP A 222 22.37 3.13 5.20
CA TRP A 222 21.81 2.02 4.40
C TRP A 222 22.14 2.09 2.90
N ARG A 223 22.68 3.21 2.41
CA ARG A 223 23.04 3.42 1.00
C ARG A 223 24.00 2.37 0.43
N ASP A 224 24.83 1.76 1.27
CA ASP A 224 25.76 0.72 0.85
C ASP A 224 25.11 -0.67 0.78
N ALA A 225 24.01 -0.87 1.50
CA ALA A 225 23.29 -2.15 1.56
C ALA A 225 22.18 -2.26 0.51
N GLU A 226 21.45 -1.17 0.22
CA GLU A 226 20.34 -1.19 -0.73
C GLU A 226 20.73 -1.69 -2.14
N PRO A 227 21.86 -1.28 -2.74
CA PRO A 227 22.29 -1.80 -4.04
C PRO A 227 22.48 -3.32 -4.07
N ARG A 228 22.89 -3.92 -2.94
CA ARG A 228 23.05 -5.37 -2.82
C ARG A 228 21.70 -6.07 -2.78
N VAL A 229 20.71 -5.48 -2.11
CA VAL A 229 19.33 -5.97 -2.09
C VAL A 229 18.70 -5.88 -3.47
N VAL A 230 18.86 -4.74 -4.13
CA VAL A 230 18.38 -4.50 -5.50
C VAL A 230 18.98 -5.51 -6.47
N ARG A 231 20.29 -5.75 -6.40
CA ARG A 231 20.95 -6.77 -7.24
C ARG A 231 20.36 -8.16 -7.04
N ALA A 232 20.13 -8.57 -5.79
CA ALA A 232 19.49 -9.86 -5.51
C ALA A 232 18.06 -9.95 -6.08
N LEU A 233 17.28 -8.86 -6.04
CA LEU A 233 15.93 -8.81 -6.63
C LEU A 233 15.99 -8.87 -8.16
N VAL A 234 16.92 -8.16 -8.80
CA VAL A 234 17.12 -8.21 -10.26
C VAL A 234 17.51 -9.63 -10.69
N ASP A 235 18.48 -10.24 -10.00
CA ASP A 235 18.95 -11.61 -10.29
C ASP A 235 17.88 -12.68 -10.07
N ALA A 236 16.88 -12.41 -9.21
CA ALA A 236 15.77 -13.32 -8.95
C ALA A 236 14.69 -13.34 -10.07
N GLY A 237 14.74 -12.41 -11.02
CA GLY A 237 13.80 -12.35 -12.13
C GLY A 237 13.93 -13.55 -13.07
N THR A 238 12.80 -14.15 -13.42
CA THR A 238 12.75 -15.26 -14.39
C THR A 238 12.19 -14.75 -15.72
N ALA A 239 12.90 -14.97 -16.83
CA ALA A 239 12.46 -14.54 -18.15
C ALA A 239 11.23 -15.32 -18.61
N GLU A 240 10.17 -14.60 -19.01
CA GLU A 240 8.96 -15.19 -19.58
C GLU A 240 8.17 -14.14 -20.37
N HIS A 241 7.51 -14.55 -21.46
CA HIS A 241 6.70 -13.67 -22.32
C HIS A 241 7.42 -12.37 -22.75
N GLY A 242 8.75 -12.43 -22.93
CA GLY A 242 9.57 -11.26 -23.31
C GLY A 242 9.82 -10.26 -22.18
N GLY A 243 9.34 -10.54 -20.96
CA GLY A 243 9.60 -9.76 -19.75
C GLY A 243 10.25 -10.59 -18.65
N LEU A 244 10.18 -10.08 -17.42
CA LEU A 244 10.62 -10.78 -16.21
C LEU A 244 9.42 -11.02 -15.29
N LYS A 245 9.34 -12.22 -14.71
CA LYS A 245 8.42 -12.52 -13.62
C LYS A 245 9.16 -12.85 -12.32
N TRP A 246 8.52 -12.55 -11.21
CA TRP A 246 8.97 -12.92 -9.88
C TRP A 246 7.90 -13.76 -9.18
N GLY A 247 8.33 -14.65 -8.30
CA GLY A 247 7.43 -15.21 -7.28
C GLY A 247 7.93 -14.85 -5.89
N ALA A 248 7.07 -15.09 -4.90
CA ALA A 248 7.36 -14.81 -3.51
C ALA A 248 8.68 -15.44 -3.09
N GLY A 249 8.83 -16.76 -3.22
CA GLY A 249 10.07 -17.45 -2.92
C GLY A 249 9.98 -18.95 -3.25
N PRO A 250 11.06 -19.72 -3.08
CA PRO A 250 11.10 -21.14 -3.42
C PRO A 250 10.11 -21.98 -2.59
N ALA A 251 9.78 -21.55 -1.36
CA ALA A 251 8.82 -22.24 -0.50
C ALA A 251 7.36 -22.09 -0.96
N LEU A 252 7.07 -21.11 -1.83
CA LEU A 252 5.73 -20.88 -2.38
C LEU A 252 5.75 -21.16 -3.89
N PRO A 253 5.45 -22.41 -4.32
CA PRO A 253 5.58 -22.79 -5.73
C PRO A 253 4.58 -22.06 -6.63
N ARG A 254 3.43 -21.67 -6.07
CA ARG A 254 2.42 -20.85 -6.73
C ARG A 254 2.98 -19.46 -7.03
N ARG A 255 2.79 -19.00 -8.26
CA ARG A 255 3.26 -17.69 -8.71
C ARG A 255 2.08 -16.74 -8.79
N TYR A 256 2.33 -15.51 -8.37
CA TYR A 256 1.35 -14.44 -8.40
C TYR A 256 1.94 -13.33 -9.26
N PRO A 257 1.22 -12.81 -10.26
CA PRO A 257 1.69 -11.67 -11.03
C PRO A 257 1.50 -10.33 -10.27
N ASN A 258 0.62 -10.29 -9.26
CA ASN A 258 0.11 -9.06 -8.66
C ASN A 258 1.03 -8.48 -7.56
N PHE A 259 0.48 -7.59 -6.73
CA PHE A 259 1.24 -6.68 -5.87
C PHE A 259 1.83 -7.30 -4.60
N SER A 260 1.09 -8.15 -3.88
CA SER A 260 1.55 -8.67 -2.58
C SER A 260 2.76 -9.61 -2.72
N HIS A 261 2.64 -10.63 -3.57
CA HIS A 261 3.55 -11.78 -3.66
C HIS A 261 4.33 -11.85 -4.98
N GLY A 262 4.17 -10.86 -5.84
CA GLY A 262 4.37 -11.04 -7.28
C GLY A 262 5.13 -9.95 -8.00
N THR A 263 5.20 -10.12 -9.32
CA THR A 263 5.91 -9.24 -10.25
C THR A 263 5.56 -7.77 -10.07
N ALA A 264 4.29 -7.41 -9.89
CA ALA A 264 3.90 -6.01 -9.73
C ALA A 264 4.49 -5.38 -8.45
N GLY A 265 4.57 -6.13 -7.35
CA GLY A 265 5.16 -5.66 -6.10
C GLY A 265 6.66 -5.49 -6.20
N VAL A 266 7.36 -6.50 -6.72
CA VAL A 266 8.81 -6.46 -6.92
C VAL A 266 9.19 -5.33 -7.88
N GLY A 267 8.48 -5.20 -9.00
CA GLY A 267 8.67 -4.12 -9.96
C GLY A 267 8.47 -2.74 -9.33
N TYR A 268 7.45 -2.57 -8.48
CA TYR A 268 7.21 -1.31 -7.76
C TYR A 268 8.39 -0.95 -6.83
N ALA A 269 8.95 -1.92 -6.11
CA ALA A 269 10.10 -1.68 -5.24
C ALA A 269 11.36 -1.30 -6.04
N LEU A 270 11.64 -1.99 -7.14
CA LEU A 270 12.75 -1.68 -8.04
C LEU A 270 12.62 -0.30 -8.68
N ALA A 271 11.44 0.06 -9.18
CA ALA A 271 11.17 1.37 -9.75
C ALA A 271 11.30 2.49 -8.69
N THR A 272 10.81 2.25 -7.47
CA THR A 272 10.95 3.19 -6.35
C THR A 272 12.42 3.43 -5.99
N PHE A 273 13.26 2.38 -5.99
CA PHE A 273 14.69 2.53 -5.78
C PHE A 273 15.36 3.33 -6.91
N ALA A 274 15.01 3.04 -8.17
CA ALA A 274 15.64 3.63 -9.34
C ALA A 274 15.49 5.17 -9.42
N GLU A 275 14.39 5.72 -8.89
CA GLU A 275 14.16 7.18 -8.83
C GLU A 275 15.19 7.92 -7.96
N ARG A 276 15.84 7.23 -7.01
CA ARG A 276 16.70 7.86 -6.01
C ARG A 276 18.03 8.36 -6.57
N ASP A 277 18.63 7.60 -7.48
CA ASP A 277 19.81 8.04 -8.23
C ASP A 277 19.77 7.48 -9.65
N PRO A 278 18.98 8.10 -10.55
CA PRO A 278 18.74 7.59 -11.90
C PRO A 278 19.99 7.45 -12.77
N ARG A 279 21.12 8.03 -12.36
CA ARG A 279 22.38 7.98 -13.09
C ARG A 279 23.25 6.79 -12.70
N SER A 280 23.04 6.21 -11.52
CA SER A 280 23.78 5.04 -11.06
C SER A 280 23.44 3.81 -11.89
N GLU A 281 24.44 2.96 -12.19
CA GLU A 281 24.21 1.73 -12.96
C GLU A 281 23.21 0.79 -12.28
N VAL A 282 23.27 0.67 -10.94
CA VAL A 282 22.29 -0.14 -10.20
C VAL A 282 20.86 0.37 -10.32
N SER A 283 20.64 1.68 -10.43
CA SER A 283 19.30 2.24 -10.66
C SER A 283 18.83 2.02 -12.09
N LYS A 284 19.73 2.06 -13.07
CA LYS A 284 19.41 1.70 -14.45
C LYS A 284 19.04 0.22 -14.57
N ASP A 285 19.78 -0.68 -13.91
CA ASP A 285 19.48 -2.11 -13.84
C ASP A 285 18.12 -2.35 -13.16
N ALA A 286 17.86 -1.67 -12.04
CA ALA A 286 16.58 -1.76 -11.33
C ALA A 286 15.41 -1.29 -12.20
N LEU A 287 15.56 -0.15 -12.89
CA LEU A 287 14.54 0.37 -13.79
C LEU A 287 14.31 -0.55 -14.99
N ALA A 288 15.38 -1.08 -15.59
CA ALA A 288 15.28 -2.03 -16.69
C ALA A 288 14.54 -3.31 -16.28
N ALA A 289 14.85 -3.85 -15.10
CA ALA A 289 14.14 -4.99 -14.53
C ALA A 289 12.67 -4.66 -14.24
N ALA A 290 12.38 -3.49 -13.65
CA ALA A 290 11.00 -3.05 -13.43
C ALA A 290 10.23 -2.96 -14.76
N LEU A 291 10.78 -2.30 -15.78
CA LEU A 291 10.15 -2.23 -17.11
C LEU A 291 9.92 -3.63 -17.71
N ALA A 292 10.87 -4.55 -17.56
CA ALA A 292 10.68 -5.93 -17.99
C ALA A 292 9.57 -6.65 -17.21
N GLY A 293 9.37 -6.31 -15.94
CA GLY A 293 8.21 -6.74 -15.15
C GLY A 293 6.88 -6.23 -15.71
N ALA A 294 6.82 -4.96 -16.10
CA ALA A 294 5.64 -4.41 -16.77
C ALA A 294 5.37 -5.11 -18.11
N THR A 295 6.41 -5.38 -18.91
CA THR A 295 6.28 -6.16 -20.15
C THR A 295 5.66 -7.54 -19.92
N TYR A 296 6.09 -8.25 -18.87
CA TYR A 296 5.49 -9.55 -18.51
C TYR A 296 4.01 -9.38 -18.14
N LEU A 297 3.67 -8.41 -17.29
CA LEU A 297 2.29 -8.17 -16.85
C LEU A 297 1.37 -7.78 -18.00
N ASP A 298 1.86 -6.96 -18.93
CA ASP A 298 1.12 -6.58 -20.13
C ASP A 298 0.86 -7.79 -21.03
N ALA A 299 1.82 -8.72 -21.14
CA ALA A 299 1.69 -9.91 -21.98
C ALA A 299 0.68 -10.94 -21.44
N ILE A 300 0.47 -10.99 -20.12
CA ILE A 300 -0.49 -11.91 -19.48
C ILE A 300 -1.85 -11.27 -19.18
N ALA A 301 -1.97 -9.95 -19.38
CA ALA A 301 -3.20 -9.24 -19.11
C ALA A 301 -4.32 -9.70 -20.06
N THR A 302 -5.54 -9.77 -19.53
CA THR A 302 -6.75 -9.95 -20.33
C THR A 302 -7.39 -8.58 -20.55
N ASP A 303 -7.59 -8.21 -21.81
CA ASP A 303 -8.29 -6.99 -22.18
C ASP A 303 -9.79 -7.08 -21.88
N MET A 304 -10.34 -5.96 -21.44
CA MET A 304 -11.77 -5.77 -21.18
C MET A 304 -12.40 -4.91 -22.27
N PRO A 305 -13.71 -5.07 -22.56
CA PRO A 305 -14.39 -4.31 -23.63
C PRO A 305 -14.36 -2.79 -23.46
N ASP A 306 -14.17 -2.30 -22.24
CA ASP A 306 -14.09 -0.87 -21.90
C ASP A 306 -12.66 -0.30 -21.97
N GLY A 307 -11.68 -1.10 -22.44
CA GLY A 307 -10.27 -0.74 -22.48
C GLY A 307 -9.54 -0.94 -21.14
N GLY A 308 -10.23 -1.45 -20.12
CA GLY A 308 -9.60 -1.93 -18.89
C GLY A 308 -8.76 -3.19 -19.14
N ARG A 309 -7.85 -3.48 -18.20
CA ARG A 309 -7.03 -4.71 -18.23
C ARG A 309 -7.14 -5.41 -16.89
N LYS A 310 -7.27 -6.73 -16.91
CA LYS A 310 -7.30 -7.58 -15.71
C LYS A 310 -6.14 -8.58 -15.76
N ILE A 311 -5.51 -8.79 -14.63
CA ILE A 311 -4.43 -9.75 -14.45
C ILE A 311 -4.94 -10.80 -13.47
N PHE A 312 -4.73 -12.07 -13.81
CA PHE A 312 -5.24 -13.19 -13.02
C PHE A 312 -4.62 -13.26 -11.62
N HIS A 313 -5.20 -14.09 -10.77
CA HIS A 313 -4.81 -14.21 -9.36
C HIS A 313 -3.49 -14.97 -9.19
N ASP A 314 -3.41 -16.20 -9.71
CA ASP A 314 -2.23 -17.04 -9.55
C ASP A 314 -2.08 -18.09 -10.66
N GLU A 315 -0.88 -18.67 -10.75
CA GLU A 315 -0.58 -19.84 -11.57
C GLU A 315 0.20 -20.89 -10.76
N PRO A 316 0.01 -22.19 -11.04
CA PRO A 316 -0.98 -22.74 -11.97
C PRO A 316 -2.40 -22.83 -11.35
N GLY A 317 -3.43 -22.69 -12.19
CA GLY A 317 -4.83 -23.00 -11.89
C GLY A 317 -5.71 -21.81 -11.47
N GLY A 318 -5.14 -20.63 -11.27
CA GLY A 318 -5.84 -19.38 -10.94
C GLY A 318 -5.97 -18.41 -12.12
N GLU A 319 -5.64 -18.83 -13.35
CA GLU A 319 -5.55 -17.96 -14.53
C GLU A 319 -6.91 -17.40 -14.99
N GLN A 320 -8.01 -18.00 -14.53
CA GLN A 320 -9.39 -17.54 -14.76
C GLN A 320 -10.00 -16.83 -13.55
N LEU A 321 -9.25 -16.67 -12.46
CA LEU A 321 -9.67 -16.01 -11.24
C LEU A 321 -9.09 -14.59 -11.19
N TYR A 322 -9.94 -13.59 -10.91
CA TYR A 322 -9.53 -12.19 -10.87
C TYR A 322 -10.04 -11.53 -9.60
N TYR A 323 -9.13 -10.96 -8.82
CA TYR A 323 -9.48 -10.22 -7.60
C TYR A 323 -9.60 -8.73 -7.87
N LEU A 324 -10.35 -8.03 -7.01
CA LEU A 324 -10.49 -6.57 -7.02
C LEU A 324 -9.64 -5.87 -5.94
N SER A 325 -8.98 -6.64 -5.09
CA SER A 325 -8.30 -6.17 -3.89
C SER A 325 -6.91 -5.57 -4.16
N TRP A 326 -6.27 -5.07 -3.11
CA TRP A 326 -4.89 -4.58 -3.16
C TRP A 326 -3.87 -5.72 -3.37
N CYS A 327 -4.02 -6.88 -2.71
CA CYS A 327 -3.01 -7.93 -2.80
C CYS A 327 -2.88 -8.50 -4.22
N HIS A 328 -4.02 -8.93 -4.79
CA HIS A 328 -4.07 -9.69 -6.04
C HIS A 328 -4.97 -9.09 -7.11
N GLY A 329 -5.30 -7.81 -6.98
CA GLY A 329 -6.20 -7.11 -7.88
C GLY A 329 -5.64 -5.79 -8.42
N PRO A 330 -6.42 -5.10 -9.26
CA PRO A 330 -6.01 -3.87 -9.92
C PRO A 330 -5.67 -2.74 -8.95
N ALA A 331 -6.26 -2.71 -7.74
CA ALA A 331 -5.97 -1.68 -6.75
C ALA A 331 -4.50 -1.69 -6.26
N GLY A 332 -3.85 -2.86 -6.26
CA GLY A 332 -2.42 -2.97 -6.00
C GLY A 332 -1.61 -2.89 -7.28
N THR A 333 -1.95 -3.68 -8.29
CA THR A 333 -1.16 -3.76 -9.53
C THR A 333 -1.03 -2.41 -10.25
N SER A 334 -2.08 -1.56 -10.21
CA SER A 334 -2.01 -0.22 -10.80
C SER A 334 -0.99 0.70 -10.13
N ARG A 335 -0.65 0.50 -8.85
CA ARG A 335 0.40 1.28 -8.15
C ARG A 335 1.75 1.11 -8.82
N PHE A 336 2.03 -0.07 -9.37
CA PHE A 336 3.25 -0.32 -10.11
C PHE A 336 3.31 0.52 -11.39
N TYR A 337 2.27 0.50 -12.20
CA TYR A 337 2.21 1.35 -13.40
C TYR A 337 2.22 2.84 -13.06
N GLN A 338 1.57 3.25 -11.96
CA GLN A 338 1.62 4.63 -11.49
C GLN A 338 3.05 5.04 -11.10
N ARG A 339 3.85 4.12 -10.54
CA ARG A 339 5.26 4.37 -10.20
C ARG A 339 6.16 4.49 -11.43
N LEU A 340 5.79 3.84 -12.53
CA LEU A 340 6.56 3.91 -13.79
C LEU A 340 6.22 5.13 -14.65
N ALA A 341 5.09 5.80 -14.38
CA ALA A 341 4.57 6.91 -15.17
C ALA A 341 5.22 8.25 -14.80
#